data_AF-A0A9Q3SR57-F1
#
_entry.id   AF-A0A9Q3SR57-F1
#
_cell.length_a   1.000
_cell.length_b   1.000
_cell.length_c   1.000
_cell.angle_alpha   90.00
_cell.angle_beta   90.00
_cell.angle_gamma   90.00
#
_symmetry.space_group_name_H-M   'P 1'
#
loop_
_entity.id
_entity.type
_entity.pdbx_description
1 polymer ?
#
loop_
_entity_poly.entity_id
_entity_poly.type
_entity_poly.pdbx_seq_one_letter_code
_entity_poly.pdbx_strand_id
1 'polypeptide(L)' 'MQTGDRVKLHAHGVTTFEITELDDTHATITPSETHANAPGAYPFRILRDSLVPANTEGH' A
#
# COMPACT_ATOMS: atom_id res chain seq x y z
N MET A 1 4.95 0.62 9.66
CA MET A 1 3.62 0.44 9.04
C MET A 1 2.60 1.10 9.93
N GLN A 2 2.19 2.28 9.52
CA GLN A 2 1.15 3.12 10.09
C GLN A 2 0.39 3.81 8.95
N THR A 3 -0.72 4.46 9.26
CA THR A 3 -1.42 5.33 8.30
C THR A 3 -0.46 6.39 7.74
N GLY A 4 -0.47 6.59 6.43
CA GLY A 4 0.45 7.46 5.69
C GLY A 4 1.74 6.76 5.22
N ASP A 5 2.04 5.53 5.68
CA ASP A 5 3.18 4.78 5.14
C ASP A 5 2.91 4.32 3.70
N ARG A 6 3.99 4.32 2.91
CA ARG A 6 4.01 3.77 1.56
C ARG A 6 4.36 2.29 1.57
N VAL A 7 3.54 1.48 0.91
CA VAL A 7 3.61 0.02 0.90
C VAL A 7 3.45 -0.55 -0.50
N LYS A 8 3.86 -1.80 -0.66
CA LYS A 8 3.64 -2.61 -1.86
C LYS A 8 2.88 -3.88 -1.46
N LEU A 9 2.17 -4.47 -2.42
CA LEU A 9 1.46 -5.74 -2.21
C LEU A 9 2.41 -6.95 -2.15
N HIS A 10 3.61 -6.84 -2.71
CA HIS A 10 4.64 -7.88 -2.70
C HIS A 10 6.03 -7.22 -2.82
N ALA A 11 7.09 -7.92 -2.41
CA ALA A 11 8.48 -7.41 -2.46
C ALA A 11 8.91 -6.96 -3.88
N HIS A 12 8.41 -7.64 -4.91
CA HIS A 12 8.67 -7.31 -6.32
C HIS A 12 7.59 -6.42 -6.96
N GLY A 13 6.64 -5.92 -6.16
CA GLY A 13 5.59 -5.04 -6.64
C GLY A 13 6.17 -3.69 -7.10
N VAL A 14 5.86 -3.29 -8.33
CA VAL A 14 6.24 -1.97 -8.87
C VAL A 14 5.28 -0.86 -8.43
N THR A 15 4.06 -1.23 -8.04
CA THR A 15 3.03 -0.28 -7.63
C THR A 15 3.11 -0.02 -6.14
N THR A 16 3.27 1.25 -5.79
CA THR A 16 3.23 1.74 -4.42
C THR A 16 1.83 2.24 -4.07
N PHE A 17 1.41 1.96 -2.84
CA PHE A 17 0.16 2.37 -2.25
C PHE A 17 0.43 3.11 -0.94
N GLU A 18 -0.51 3.95 -0.52
CA GLU A 18 -0.49 4.62 0.77
C GLU A 18 -1.52 3.96 1.68
N ILE A 19 -1.16 3.71 2.95
CA ILE A 19 -2.11 3.23 3.95
C ILE A 19 -2.99 4.41 4.40
N THR A 20 -4.30 4.33 4.14
CA THR A 20 -5.25 5.34 4.62
C THR A 20 -5.87 4.95 5.96
N GLU A 21 -6.02 3.66 6.22
CA GLU A 21 -6.54 3.13 7.48
C GLU A 21 -5.80 1.85 7.85
N LEU A 22 -5.57 1.62 9.14
CA LEU A 22 -4.85 0.44 9.63
C LEU A 22 -5.47 -0.06 10.94
N ASP A 23 -5.85 -1.33 10.94
CA ASP A 23 -6.27 -2.08 12.11
C ASP A 23 -5.24 -3.18 12.43
N ASP A 24 -5.48 -3.97 13.49
CA ASP A 24 -4.59 -5.09 13.87
C ASP A 24 -4.39 -6.12 12.75
N THR A 25 -5.41 -6.34 11.92
CA THR A 25 -5.43 -7.44 10.92
C THR A 25 -5.45 -6.96 9.46
N HIS A 26 -5.92 -5.74 9.21
CA HIS A 26 -6.17 -5.24 7.86
C HIS A 26 -5.66 -3.82 7.69
N ALA A 27 -5.39 -3.46 6.44
CA ALA A 27 -5.09 -2.10 6.01
C ALA A 27 -6.01 -1.73 4.85
N THR A 28 -6.55 -0.51 4.86
CA THR A 28 -7.11 0.12 3.67
C THR A 28 -5.98 0.87 2.98
N ILE A 29 -5.77 0.59 1.71
CA ILE A 29 -4.70 1.22 0.92
C ILE A 29 -5.27 1.91 -0.32
N THR A 30 -4.67 3.02 -0.71
CA THR A 30 -4.97 3.76 -1.94
C THR A 30 -3.77 3.81 -2.85
N PRO A 31 -3.93 3.82 -4.19
CA PRO A 31 -2.82 4.03 -5.10
C PRO A 31 -2.16 5.38 -4.85
N SER A 32 -0.84 5.39 -4.63
CA SER A 32 -0.10 6.63 -4.40
C SER A 32 0.42 7.24 -5.71
N GLU A 33 0.71 8.55 -5.68
CA GLU A 33 1.44 9.29 -6.72
C GLU A 33 0.73 9.30 -8.10
N THR A 34 1.43 8.87 -9.16
CA THR A 34 0.97 8.93 -10.55
C THR A 34 -0.32 8.16 -10.81
N HIS A 35 -0.64 7.17 -9.98
CA HIS A 35 -1.86 6.38 -10.12
C HIS A 35 -3.03 6.90 -9.27
N ALA A 36 -2.85 7.90 -8.39
CA ALA A 36 -3.93 8.41 -7.54
C ALA A 36 -5.09 9.02 -8.34
N ASN A 37 -4.80 9.56 -9.54
CA ASN A 37 -5.79 10.16 -10.43
C ASN A 37 -6.21 9.23 -11.59
N ALA A 38 -5.75 7.98 -11.59
CA ALA A 38 -6.12 7.04 -12.65
C ALA A 38 -7.60 6.64 -12.49
N PRO A 39 -8.37 6.53 -13.58
CA PRO A 39 -9.71 5.94 -13.51
C PRO A 39 -9.58 4.49 -13.03
N GLY A 40 -10.12 4.21 -11.84
CA GLY A 40 -9.92 2.93 -11.12
C GLY A 40 -9.08 3.03 -9.85
N ALA A 41 -8.57 4.22 -9.50
CA ALA A 41 -7.84 4.47 -8.27
C ALA A 41 -8.77 4.54 -7.06
N TYR A 42 -9.23 3.36 -6.61
CA TYR A 42 -10.09 3.25 -5.45
C TYR A 42 -9.34 2.65 -4.26
N PRO A 43 -9.66 3.10 -3.02
CA PRO A 43 -9.22 2.41 -1.83
C PRO A 43 -9.74 0.98 -1.82
N PHE A 44 -8.90 0.04 -1.39
CA PHE A 44 -9.33 -1.33 -1.12
C PHE A 44 -8.66 -1.86 0.14
N ARG A 45 -9.35 -2.82 0.78
CA ARG A 45 -8.91 -3.43 2.04
C ARG A 45 -8.13 -4.71 1.78
N ILE A 46 -7.01 -4.88 2.45
CA ILE A 46 -6.17 -6.08 2.36
C ILE A 46 -5.66 -6.49 3.76
N LEU A 47 -5.21 -7.73 3.89
CA LEU A 47 -4.50 -8.21 5.07
C LEU A 47 -3.21 -7.40 5.26
N ARG A 48 -2.98 -6.95 6.49
CA ARG A 48 -1.76 -6.24 6.87
C ARG A 48 -0.51 -7.06 6.58
N ASP A 49 -0.57 -8.37 6.80
CA ASP A 49 0.54 -9.31 6.61
C ASP A 49 0.95 -9.47 5.14
N SER A 50 0.06 -9.14 4.20
CA SER A 50 0.37 -9.15 2.77
C SER A 50 1.12 -7.91 2.31
N LEU A 51 1.23 -6.87 3.13
CA LEU A 51 1.89 -5.63 2.76
C LEU A 51 3.38 -5.68 3.09
N VAL A 52 4.18 -5.06 2.24
CA VAL A 52 5.61 -4.82 2.49
C VAL A 52 5.93 -3.32 2.41
N PRO A 53 6.85 -2.78 3.22
CA PRO A 53 7.24 -1.37 3.12
C PRO A 53 7.87 -1.08 1.76
N ALA A 54 7.46 0.01 1.10
CA ALA A 54 7.91 0.34 -0.25
C ALA A 54 9.42 0.59 -0.36
N ASN A 55 10.04 1.02 0.75
CA ASN A 55 11.47 1.32 0.90
C ASN A 55 12.33 0.09 1.21
N THR A 56 11.76 -1.12 1.19
CA THR A 56 12.54 -2.34 1.35
C THR A 56 13.22 -2.66 0.02
N GLU A 57 14.30 -1.95 -0.30
CA GLU A 57 15.20 -2.33 -1.36
C GLU A 57 15.99 -3.56 -0.87
N GLY A 58 15.86 -4.67 -1.60
CA GLY A 58 16.57 -5.91 -1.26
C GLY A 58 18.08 -5.65 -1.21
N HIS A 59 18.68 -5.98 -0.07
CA HIS A 59 20.13 -6.08 0.13
C HIS A 59 20.66 -7.38 -0.49
#